data_AF-X6MR69-F1
#
_entry.id   AF-X6MR69-F1
#
_cell.length_a   1.000
_cell.length_b   1.000
_cell.length_c   1.000
_cell.angle_alpha   90.00
_cell.angle_beta   90.00
_cell.angle_gamma   90.00
#
_symmetry.space_group_name_H-M   'P 1'
#
loop_
_entity.id
_entity.type
_entity.pdbx_description
1 polymer ?
#
loop_
_entity_poly.entity_id
_entity_poly.type
_entity_poly.pdbx_seq_one_letter_code
_entity_poly.pdbx_strand_id
1 'polypeptide(L)'
;MYTYIYLFCILYMYQASWTVSSAQTVYADYGRKAIAYNGYVYLIGGSGNPNVGASNDIQVFNANNGVLYNSTVVLPKYVSLGSGFLCQSNWRMYHMGGGDQDGYATNYLMYSNNFQPISTPKPTQANQGPTVSTTPSPARSTTAGSPTTSQSNQNGNNNSDSDSNSSSTMPWWPWLLLGLSIPLCAICIHFGITRYKQKKEVQNTYHKM
;
A
#
# COMPACT_ATOMS: atom_id res chain seq x y z
N MET A 1 13.64 33.28 -27.34
CA MET A 1 12.31 32.63 -27.28
C MET A 1 12.38 31.16 -26.87
N TYR A 2 13.41 30.40 -27.29
CA TYR A 2 13.61 28.98 -26.87
C TYR A 2 13.97 28.78 -25.38
N THR A 3 14.62 29.74 -24.74
CA THR A 3 15.00 29.66 -23.31
C THR A 3 13.80 29.67 -22.36
N TYR A 4 12.71 30.36 -22.71
CA TYR A 4 11.49 30.38 -21.89
C TYR A 4 10.69 29.08 -21.98
N ILE A 5 10.78 28.35 -23.09
CA ILE A 5 10.08 27.07 -23.28
C ILE A 5 10.72 25.97 -22.42
N TYR A 6 12.05 25.95 -22.31
CA TYR A 6 12.75 24.98 -21.45
C TYR A 6 12.49 25.21 -19.96
N LEU A 7 12.42 26.47 -19.51
CA LEU A 7 12.10 26.79 -18.11
C LEU A 7 10.66 26.36 -17.74
N PHE A 8 9.72 26.46 -18.67
CA PHE A 8 8.33 26.05 -18.44
C PHE A 8 8.17 24.52 -18.38
N CYS A 9 8.94 23.77 -19.18
CA CYS A 9 8.96 22.30 -19.13
C CYS A 9 9.60 21.75 -17.86
N ILE A 10 10.64 22.40 -17.33
CA ILE A 10 11.31 21.95 -16.09
C ILE A 10 10.46 22.29 -14.85
N LEU A 11 9.71 23.40 -14.85
CA LEU A 11 8.81 23.76 -13.75
C LEU A 11 7.60 22.84 -13.58
N TYR A 12 7.22 22.06 -14.60
CA TYR A 12 6.04 21.19 -14.59
C TYR A 12 6.36 19.70 -14.44
N MET A 13 7.59 19.33 -14.08
CA MET A 13 7.85 18.00 -13.55
C MET A 13 7.34 17.93 -12.10
N TYR A 14 6.04 17.68 -11.93
CA TYR A 14 5.51 17.20 -10.67
C TYR A 14 6.18 15.86 -10.35
N GLN A 15 7.16 15.88 -9.46
CA GLN A 15 7.71 14.64 -8.92
C GLN A 15 6.69 14.10 -7.93
N ALA A 16 6.15 12.91 -8.22
CA ALA A 16 5.42 12.15 -7.23
C ALA A 16 6.41 11.73 -6.14
N SER A 17 6.30 12.34 -4.96
CA SER A 17 7.01 11.88 -3.77
C SER A 17 6.10 10.98 -2.95
N TRP A 18 6.63 9.84 -2.53
CA TRP A 18 5.93 8.95 -1.60
C TRP A 18 6.21 9.40 -0.18
N THR A 19 5.17 9.68 0.58
CA THR A 19 5.26 9.99 2.01
C THR A 19 4.60 8.88 2.81
N VAL A 20 5.30 8.33 3.81
CA VAL A 20 4.74 7.38 4.77
C VAL A 20 4.15 8.17 5.93
N SER A 21 2.87 7.98 6.23
CA SER A 21 2.24 8.61 7.40
C SER A 21 2.80 8.01 8.69
N SER A 22 3.29 8.84 9.61
CA SER A 22 3.73 8.40 10.93
C SER A 22 2.54 8.05 11.82
N ALA A 23 2.41 6.76 12.12
CA ALA A 23 1.57 6.17 13.16
C ALA A 23 0.05 6.23 12.96
N GLN A 24 -0.47 5.18 12.31
CA GLN A 24 -1.49 4.31 12.90
C GLN A 24 -1.40 2.98 12.14
N THR A 25 -1.12 1.89 12.86
CA THR A 25 -1.03 0.56 12.26
C THR A 25 -2.41 0.17 11.73
N VAL A 26 -2.59 0.37 10.42
CA VAL A 26 -3.36 -0.57 9.62
C VAL A 26 -2.78 -1.93 9.95
N TYR A 27 -3.61 -2.86 10.42
CA TYR A 27 -3.11 -4.21 10.69
C TYR A 27 -2.45 -4.73 9.40
N ALA A 28 -1.27 -5.32 9.53
CA ALA A 28 -0.56 -5.88 8.39
C ALA A 28 -1.35 -7.07 7.87
N ASP A 29 -2.29 -6.79 6.97
CA ASP A 29 -3.26 -7.77 6.49
C ASP A 29 -3.03 -8.07 5.02
N TYR A 30 -2.88 -9.35 4.70
CA TYR A 30 -2.85 -9.84 3.34
C TYR A 30 -4.24 -9.76 2.70
N GLY A 31 -4.30 -9.45 1.41
CA GLY A 31 -5.54 -9.50 0.65
C GLY A 31 -6.59 -8.45 1.00
N ARG A 32 -6.24 -7.42 1.78
CA ARG A 32 -7.12 -6.28 2.05
C ARG A 32 -7.56 -5.57 0.77
N LYS A 33 -8.73 -4.93 0.82
CA LYS A 33 -9.22 -4.06 -0.25
C LYS A 33 -9.28 -2.62 0.24
N ALA A 34 -8.97 -1.69 -0.66
CA ALA A 34 -8.97 -0.27 -0.39
C ALA A 34 -9.92 0.44 -1.36
N ILE A 35 -10.75 1.34 -0.85
CA ILE A 35 -11.66 2.16 -1.67
C ILE A 35 -11.55 3.60 -1.19
N ALA A 36 -11.28 4.53 -2.10
CA ALA A 36 -11.33 5.95 -1.82
C ALA A 36 -12.74 6.50 -2.11
N TYR A 37 -13.40 7.07 -1.10
CA TYR A 37 -14.72 7.67 -1.26
C TYR A 37 -14.92 8.84 -0.27
N ASN A 38 -15.36 9.98 -0.79
CA ASN A 38 -15.66 11.21 -0.05
C ASN A 38 -14.53 11.72 0.89
N GLY A 39 -13.27 11.66 0.45
CA GLY A 39 -12.12 12.10 1.25
C GLY A 39 -11.63 11.08 2.28
N TYR A 40 -12.17 9.86 2.27
CA TYR A 40 -11.74 8.75 3.11
C TYR A 40 -11.26 7.58 2.25
N VAL A 41 -10.34 6.78 2.80
CA VAL A 41 -9.92 5.48 2.27
C VAL A 41 -10.41 4.40 3.22
N TYR A 42 -11.28 3.53 2.74
CA TYR A 42 -11.83 2.42 3.49
C TYR A 42 -11.00 1.18 3.20
N LEU A 43 -10.44 0.60 4.26
CA LEU A 43 -9.65 -0.62 4.24
C LEU A 43 -10.54 -1.74 4.77
N ILE A 44 -10.84 -2.73 3.93
CA ILE A 44 -11.92 -3.69 4.19
C ILE A 44 -11.38 -5.12 4.13
N GLY A 45 -11.74 -5.91 5.13
CA GLY A 45 -11.45 -7.34 5.24
C GLY A 45 -9.95 -7.64 5.26
N GLY A 46 -9.54 -8.64 4.48
CA GLY A 46 -8.17 -9.15 4.44
C GLY A 46 -7.92 -10.23 5.48
N SER A 47 -6.66 -10.53 5.80
CA SER A 47 -6.31 -11.42 6.89
C SER A 47 -4.95 -11.05 7.47
N GLY A 48 -4.86 -10.96 8.80
CA GLY A 48 -3.62 -10.67 9.53
C GLY A 48 -2.61 -11.81 9.52
N ASN A 49 -2.98 -12.99 9.00
CA ASN A 49 -2.06 -14.09 8.76
C ASN A 49 -2.57 -14.87 7.53
N PRO A 50 -1.74 -15.16 6.53
CA PRO A 50 -2.17 -15.89 5.33
C PRO A 50 -2.80 -17.27 5.62
N ASN A 51 -2.58 -17.83 6.81
CA ASN A 51 -3.17 -19.10 7.27
C ASN A 51 -4.36 -18.92 8.23
N VAL A 52 -4.67 -17.68 8.64
CA VAL A 52 -5.83 -17.35 9.45
C VAL A 52 -6.90 -16.82 8.52
N GLY A 53 -8.15 -17.21 8.78
CA GLY A 53 -9.30 -16.89 7.97
C GLY A 53 -9.47 -15.41 7.63
N ALA A 54 -10.29 -15.16 6.62
CA ALA A 54 -10.73 -13.83 6.24
C ALA A 54 -11.19 -12.99 7.45
N SER A 55 -11.06 -11.67 7.35
CA SER A 55 -11.55 -10.67 8.31
C SER A 55 -12.82 -10.00 7.77
N ASN A 56 -13.72 -9.61 8.66
CA ASN A 56 -14.89 -8.80 8.37
C ASN A 56 -14.72 -7.34 8.86
N ASP A 57 -13.52 -6.97 9.30
CA ASP A 57 -13.24 -5.65 9.84
C ASP A 57 -13.13 -4.58 8.77
N ILE A 58 -13.45 -3.35 9.18
CA ILE A 58 -13.35 -2.15 8.36
C ILE A 58 -12.55 -1.11 9.13
N GLN A 59 -11.51 -0.58 8.49
CA GLN A 59 -10.76 0.57 8.97
C GLN A 59 -10.96 1.73 8.00
N VAL A 60 -11.01 2.95 8.51
CA VAL A 60 -11.26 4.15 7.73
C VAL A 60 -10.12 5.11 7.93
N PHE A 61 -9.40 5.44 6.86
CA PHE A 61 -8.37 6.46 6.86
C PHE A 61 -8.94 7.76 6.29
N ASN A 62 -8.85 8.85 7.02
CA ASN A 62 -9.24 10.17 6.52
C ASN A 62 -8.05 10.79 5.78
N ALA A 63 -8.18 10.91 4.45
CA ALA A 63 -7.10 11.38 3.59
C ALA A 63 -6.81 12.88 3.77
N ASN A 64 -7.73 13.64 4.38
CA ASN A 64 -7.56 15.08 4.59
C ASN A 64 -6.70 15.40 5.81
N ASN A 65 -6.77 14.58 6.86
CA ASN A 65 -6.05 14.83 8.13
C ASN A 65 -5.09 13.70 8.52
N GLY A 66 -5.03 12.61 7.75
CA GLY A 66 -4.11 11.49 7.98
C GLY A 66 -4.49 10.57 9.14
N VAL A 67 -5.72 10.66 9.66
CA VAL A 67 -6.16 9.89 10.84
C VAL A 67 -6.85 8.59 10.44
N LEU A 68 -6.48 7.48 11.06
CA LEU A 68 -7.12 6.16 10.97
C LEU A 68 -8.14 5.96 12.11
N TYR A 69 -9.32 5.49 11.72
CA TYR A 69 -10.44 5.14 12.58
C TYR A 69 -10.75 3.65 12.43
N ASN A 70 -11.15 2.99 13.50
CA ASN A 70 -11.83 1.70 13.39
C ASN A 70 -13.30 1.98 13.13
N SER A 71 -13.86 1.36 12.09
CA SER A 71 -15.29 1.41 11.86
C SER A 71 -16.02 0.64 12.95
N THR A 72 -17.12 1.18 13.48
CA THR A 72 -18.05 0.42 14.33
C THR A 72 -18.95 -0.51 13.52
N VAL A 73 -19.00 -0.32 12.20
CA VAL A 73 -19.67 -1.21 11.25
C VAL A 73 -18.68 -2.28 10.80
N VAL A 74 -19.03 -3.54 11.06
CA VAL A 74 -18.34 -4.72 10.53
C VAL A 74 -19.13 -5.30 9.35
N LEU A 75 -18.45 -6.01 8.45
CA LEU A 75 -19.14 -6.74 7.41
C LEU A 75 -19.94 -7.92 8.01
N PRO A 76 -21.11 -8.26 7.42
CA PRO A 76 -21.90 -9.41 7.85
C PRO A 76 -21.19 -10.76 7.64
N LYS A 77 -20.17 -10.78 6.80
CA LYS A 77 -19.37 -11.95 6.45
C LYS A 77 -17.90 -11.57 6.37
N TYR A 78 -17.05 -12.55 6.66
CA TYR A 78 -15.63 -12.45 6.45
C TYR A 78 -15.32 -12.35 4.95
N VAL A 79 -14.37 -11.47 4.61
CA VAL A 79 -13.97 -11.19 3.24
C VAL A 79 -12.45 -11.20 3.11
N SER A 80 -11.94 -12.08 2.25
CA SER A 80 -10.52 -12.13 1.88
C SER A 80 -10.31 -12.02 0.37
N LEU A 81 -9.23 -12.61 -0.11
CA LEU A 81 -8.70 -12.60 -1.48
C LEU A 81 -9.79 -12.74 -2.55
N GLY A 82 -9.58 -12.10 -3.71
CA GLY A 82 -10.49 -12.21 -4.86
C GLY A 82 -11.80 -11.43 -4.77
N SER A 83 -12.06 -10.71 -3.67
CA SER A 83 -13.22 -9.83 -3.52
C SER A 83 -13.15 -8.60 -4.43
N GLY A 84 -14.29 -8.26 -5.03
CA GLY A 84 -14.50 -7.00 -5.75
C GLY A 84 -15.32 -6.05 -4.89
N PHE A 85 -14.95 -4.77 -4.88
CA PHE A 85 -15.74 -3.73 -4.23
C PHE A 85 -16.04 -2.59 -5.19
N LEU A 86 -17.23 -2.01 -5.04
CA LEU A 86 -17.69 -0.86 -5.80
C LEU A 86 -18.34 0.15 -4.84
N CYS A 87 -17.95 1.41 -4.94
CA CYS A 87 -18.69 2.51 -4.33
C CYS A 87 -19.51 3.25 -5.39
N GLN A 88 -20.78 3.49 -5.09
CA GLN A 88 -21.67 4.31 -5.91
C GLN A 88 -21.91 5.66 -5.21
N SER A 89 -22.27 6.68 -5.98
CA SER A 89 -22.87 7.90 -5.43
C SER A 89 -24.03 7.54 -4.50
N ASN A 90 -24.21 8.33 -3.43
CA ASN A 90 -25.17 8.10 -2.32
C ASN A 90 -24.72 7.09 -1.26
N TRP A 91 -23.42 6.96 -0.99
CA TRP A 91 -22.92 6.19 0.17
C TRP A 91 -23.27 4.71 0.13
N ARG A 92 -23.49 4.19 -1.09
CA ARG A 92 -23.73 2.78 -1.33
C ARG A 92 -22.42 2.09 -1.65
N MET A 93 -22.17 1.00 -0.93
CA MET A 93 -21.03 0.14 -1.19
C MET A 93 -21.53 -1.26 -1.52
N TYR A 94 -20.98 -1.83 -2.59
CA TYR A 94 -21.25 -3.20 -3.00
C TYR A 94 -19.97 -4.02 -2.84
N HIS A 95 -20.17 -5.25 -2.44
CA HIS A 95 -19.12 -6.25 -2.30
C HIS A 95 -19.56 -7.51 -3.06
N MET A 96 -18.66 -8.06 -3.88
CA MET A 96 -18.90 -9.24 -4.70
C MET A 96 -17.80 -10.26 -4.52
N GLY A 97 -18.20 -11.48 -4.18
CA GLY A 97 -17.33 -12.65 -4.16
C GLY A 97 -16.25 -12.62 -3.08
N GLY A 98 -15.08 -13.20 -3.38
CA GLY A 98 -13.95 -13.34 -2.46
C GLY A 98 -14.05 -14.56 -1.56
N GLY A 99 -13.06 -14.76 -0.67
CA GLY A 99 -13.01 -15.90 0.25
C GLY A 99 -13.65 -15.64 1.61
N ASP A 100 -14.28 -16.65 2.21
CA ASP A 100 -14.78 -16.63 3.60
C ASP A 100 -13.69 -16.95 4.64
N GLN A 101 -14.09 -17.12 5.90
CA GLN A 101 -13.18 -17.43 7.02
C GLN A 101 -12.42 -18.75 6.84
N ASP A 102 -12.97 -19.68 6.07
CA ASP A 102 -12.39 -21.00 5.85
C ASP A 102 -11.59 -21.04 4.53
N GLY A 103 -11.52 -19.90 3.83
CA GLY A 103 -10.81 -19.75 2.56
C GLY A 103 -11.62 -20.20 1.33
N TYR A 104 -12.90 -20.54 1.50
CA TYR A 104 -13.74 -20.94 0.37
C TYR A 104 -14.22 -19.73 -0.41
N ALA A 105 -14.20 -19.86 -1.75
CA ALA A 105 -14.78 -18.84 -2.62
C ALA A 105 -16.28 -18.69 -2.35
N THR A 106 -16.70 -17.45 -2.23
CA THR A 106 -18.09 -17.09 -1.99
C THR A 106 -18.71 -16.48 -3.24
N ASN A 107 -20.02 -16.63 -3.39
CA ASN A 107 -20.80 -16.07 -4.50
C ASN A 107 -21.82 -15.03 -4.01
N TYR A 108 -21.60 -14.45 -2.83
CA TYR A 108 -22.53 -13.50 -2.23
C TYR A 108 -22.31 -12.10 -2.81
N LEU A 109 -23.41 -11.42 -3.12
CA LEU A 109 -23.47 -9.97 -3.31
C LEU A 109 -23.96 -9.35 -2.01
N MET A 110 -23.14 -8.51 -1.40
CA MET A 110 -23.50 -7.75 -0.20
C MET A 110 -23.50 -6.26 -0.53
N TYR A 111 -24.37 -5.49 0.11
CA TYR A 111 -24.38 -4.04 -0.05
C TYR A 111 -24.75 -3.32 1.25
N SER A 112 -24.25 -2.10 1.39
CA SER A 112 -24.67 -1.15 2.43
C SER A 112 -25.34 0.05 1.79
N ASN A 113 -26.45 0.51 2.36
CA ASN A 113 -27.21 1.67 1.89
C ASN A 113 -26.76 3.00 2.51
N ASN A 114 -25.94 2.96 3.56
CA ASN A 114 -25.56 4.15 4.31
C ASN A 114 -24.18 3.98 4.94
N PHE A 115 -23.19 3.77 4.08
CA PHE A 115 -21.83 3.55 4.53
C PHE A 115 -21.13 4.89 4.84
N GLN A 116 -21.45 5.44 6.01
CA GLN A 116 -20.84 6.66 6.53
C GLN A 116 -19.66 6.32 7.45
N PRO A 117 -18.60 7.14 7.49
CA PRO A 117 -17.58 7.00 8.51
C PRO A 117 -18.17 7.39 9.87
N ILE A 118 -18.35 6.41 10.76
CA ILE A 118 -18.69 6.70 12.16
C ILE A 118 -17.38 7.11 12.85
N SER A 119 -17.30 8.40 13.18
CA SER A 119 -16.12 9.02 13.77
C SER A 119 -16.00 8.70 15.26
N THR A 120 -15.55 7.50 15.61
CA THR A 120 -14.93 7.27 16.92
C THR A 120 -13.42 7.14 16.72
N PRO A 121 -12.62 8.16 17.12
CA PRO A 121 -11.17 8.06 17.12
C PRO A 121 -10.74 6.78 17.84
N LYS A 122 -9.84 6.01 17.22
CA LYS A 122 -9.24 4.86 17.90
C LYS A 122 -8.57 5.39 19.17
N PRO A 123 -8.83 4.83 20.37
CA PRO A 123 -8.03 5.17 21.52
C PRO A 123 -6.59 4.83 21.17
N THR A 124 -5.71 5.84 21.25
CA THR A 124 -4.27 5.65 21.13
C THR A 124 -3.92 4.49 22.05
N GLN A 125 -3.54 3.35 21.48
CA GLN A 125 -2.98 2.26 22.28
C GLN A 125 -1.72 2.86 22.89
N ALA A 126 -1.81 3.26 24.16
CA ALA A 126 -0.64 3.56 24.96
C ALA A 126 0.28 2.37 24.77
N ASN A 127 1.49 2.67 24.29
CA ASN A 127 2.53 1.71 24.01
C ASN A 127 2.72 0.87 25.29
N GLN A 128 2.06 -0.29 25.38
CA GLN A 128 2.32 -1.21 26.47
C GLN A 128 3.68 -1.79 26.16
N GLY A 129 4.70 -1.23 26.82
CA GLY A 129 6.00 -1.87 26.93
C GLY A 129 5.80 -3.33 27.38
N PRO A 130 6.76 -4.21 27.09
CA PRO A 130 6.63 -5.64 27.36
C PRO A 130 6.22 -5.85 28.81
N THR A 131 4.97 -6.25 29.02
CA THR A 131 4.48 -6.67 30.33
C THR A 131 5.15 -8.02 30.57
N VAL A 132 6.22 -8.00 31.35
CA VAL A 132 6.87 -9.21 31.86
C VAL A 132 5.84 -9.92 32.74
N SER A 133 5.23 -10.97 32.19
CA SER A 133 4.36 -11.87 32.94
C SER A 133 5.20 -12.68 33.92
N THR A 134 5.31 -12.21 35.16
CA THR A 134 5.78 -13.05 36.28
C THR A 134 4.63 -13.92 36.75
N THR A 135 4.39 -15.02 36.03
CA THR A 135 3.57 -16.12 36.57
C THR A 135 4.49 -17.06 37.35
N PRO A 136 4.28 -17.30 38.66
CA PRO A 136 5.07 -18.26 39.41
C PRO A 136 4.78 -19.69 38.91
N SER A 137 5.87 -20.38 38.54
CA SER A 137 5.88 -21.77 38.10
C SER A 137 5.53 -22.71 39.26
N PRO A 138 4.58 -23.65 39.12
CA PRO A 138 4.39 -24.70 40.12
C PRO A 138 5.51 -25.73 40.07
N ALA A 139 6.07 -26.03 41.24
CA ALA A 139 7.17 -26.95 41.47
C ALA A 139 6.96 -28.31 40.81
N ARG A 140 7.93 -28.74 39.98
CA ARG A 140 8.01 -30.10 39.45
C ARG A 140 9.13 -30.85 40.17
N SER A 141 8.73 -31.96 40.79
CA SER A 141 9.56 -32.90 41.52
C SER A 141 10.69 -33.49 40.68
N THR A 142 11.84 -33.65 41.33
CA THR A 142 13.07 -34.25 40.83
C THR A 142 12.98 -35.77 40.80
N THR A 143 13.49 -36.40 39.75
CA THR A 143 14.03 -37.77 39.81
C THR A 143 15.25 -37.84 38.89
N ALA A 144 16.35 -38.31 39.47
CA ALA A 144 17.70 -38.30 38.92
C ALA A 144 17.96 -39.43 37.92
N GLY A 145 18.84 -39.16 36.95
CA GLY A 145 19.46 -40.15 36.07
C GLY A 145 20.70 -39.54 35.40
N SER A 146 21.87 -40.10 35.74
CA SER A 146 23.25 -39.65 35.49
C SER A 146 23.75 -39.77 34.03
N PRO A 147 24.98 -39.30 33.70
CA PRO A 147 25.34 -38.66 32.43
C PRO A 147 26.19 -39.54 31.48
N THR A 148 26.46 -39.03 30.28
CA THR A 148 27.67 -39.40 29.51
C THR A 148 28.22 -38.21 28.71
N THR A 149 29.52 -38.00 28.89
CA THR A 149 30.43 -36.98 28.35
C THR A 149 30.92 -37.32 26.95
N SER A 150 31.27 -36.32 26.12
CA SER A 150 32.48 -36.20 25.25
C SER A 150 32.38 -34.88 24.43
N GLN A 151 33.21 -33.84 24.64
CA GLN A 151 34.54 -33.57 24.01
C GLN A 151 34.51 -33.64 22.47
N SER A 152 35.10 -32.76 21.65
CA SER A 152 36.09 -31.66 21.82
C SER A 152 36.32 -30.93 20.47
N ASN A 153 36.94 -29.72 20.53
CA ASN A 153 37.92 -29.15 19.56
C ASN A 153 37.43 -28.82 18.12
N GLN A 154 37.95 -27.87 17.33
CA GLN A 154 39.17 -27.03 17.23
C GLN A 154 38.81 -25.89 16.23
N ASN A 155 39.22 -24.62 16.43
CA ASN A 155 40.46 -23.97 15.95
C ASN A 155 40.63 -23.81 14.42
N GLY A 156 40.95 -22.59 13.95
CA GLY A 156 41.39 -22.25 12.57
C GLY A 156 40.71 -20.97 12.04
N ASN A 157 41.22 -19.76 12.23
CA ASN A 157 42.38 -19.10 11.60
C ASN A 157 42.22 -18.87 10.07
N ASN A 158 42.12 -17.61 9.62
CA ASN A 158 43.06 -16.98 8.66
C ASN A 158 42.51 -15.68 8.02
N ASN A 159 43.39 -14.66 8.05
CA ASN A 159 43.40 -13.47 7.22
C ASN A 159 43.22 -13.77 5.73
N SER A 160 42.65 -12.82 4.99
CA SER A 160 43.21 -12.37 3.70
C SER A 160 42.67 -11.00 3.33
N ASP A 161 43.57 -10.03 3.31
CA ASP A 161 43.42 -8.76 2.62
C ASP A 161 43.17 -8.99 1.13
N SER A 162 42.34 -8.14 0.52
CA SER A 162 42.40 -7.88 -0.91
C SER A 162 41.91 -6.47 -1.20
N ASP A 163 42.87 -5.55 -1.30
CA ASP A 163 42.73 -4.27 -1.96
C ASP A 163 42.40 -4.50 -3.45
N SER A 164 41.23 -4.03 -3.90
CA SER A 164 40.92 -3.93 -5.31
C SER A 164 40.61 -2.50 -5.70
N ASN A 165 41.60 -1.87 -6.34
CA ASN A 165 41.51 -0.63 -7.10
C ASN A 165 40.39 -0.74 -8.16
N SER A 166 39.27 -0.04 -7.95
CA SER A 166 38.23 0.11 -8.98
C SER A 166 38.42 1.42 -9.73
N SER A 167 38.91 1.33 -10.97
CA SER A 167 38.87 2.46 -11.92
C SER A 167 37.42 2.72 -12.33
N SER A 168 36.96 3.95 -12.10
CA SER A 168 35.59 4.40 -12.40
C SER A 168 35.42 4.68 -13.89
N THR A 169 35.16 3.65 -14.68
CA THR A 169 34.58 3.83 -16.02
C THR A 169 33.11 4.22 -15.85
N MET A 170 32.74 5.42 -16.33
CA MET A 170 31.36 5.87 -16.28
C MET A 170 30.46 4.91 -17.07
N PRO A 171 29.32 4.45 -16.51
CA PRO A 171 28.38 3.62 -17.23
C PRO A 171 27.81 4.38 -18.43
N TRP A 172 27.73 3.73 -19.58
CA TRP A 172 27.30 4.26 -20.87
C TRP A 172 25.80 4.62 -20.97
N TRP A 173 25.00 4.28 -19.95
CA TRP A 173 23.56 4.50 -19.87
C TRP A 173 23.07 5.97 -20.01
N PRO A 174 23.80 7.01 -19.57
CA PRO A 174 23.36 8.40 -19.76
C PRO A 174 23.22 8.81 -21.22
N TRP A 175 24.00 8.22 -22.13
CA TRP A 175 23.93 8.53 -23.57
C TRP A 175 22.69 7.94 -24.25
N LEU A 176 22.20 6.80 -23.75
CA LEU A 176 21.01 6.14 -24.29
C LEU A 176 19.72 6.92 -23.92
N LEU A 177 19.71 7.57 -22.75
CA LEU A 177 18.59 8.41 -22.32
C LEU A 177 18.48 9.72 -23.11
N LEU A 178 19.59 10.28 -23.58
CA LEU A 178 19.57 11.48 -24.43
C LEU A 178 18.96 11.20 -25.82
N GLY A 179 19.21 10.02 -26.39
CA GLY A 179 18.69 9.63 -27.71
C GLY A 179 17.16 9.46 -27.78
N LEU A 180 16.52 9.03 -26.69
CA LEU A 180 15.06 8.79 -26.66
C LEU A 180 14.23 10.04 -26.38
N SER A 181 14.84 11.12 -25.88
CA SER A 181 14.13 12.35 -25.51
C SER A 181 13.53 13.10 -26.71
N ILE A 182 14.24 13.11 -27.85
CA ILE A 182 13.85 13.83 -29.07
C ILE A 182 12.55 13.29 -29.70
N PRO A 183 12.39 11.97 -29.93
CA PRO A 183 11.14 11.44 -30.51
C PRO A 183 9.93 11.62 -29.58
N LEU A 184 10.11 11.54 -28.25
CA LEU A 184 9.02 11.77 -27.29
C LEU A 184 8.49 13.22 -27.35
N CYS A 185 9.39 14.21 -27.47
CA CYS A 185 8.99 15.61 -27.64
C CYS A 185 8.18 15.83 -28.93
N ALA A 186 8.55 15.17 -30.03
CA ALA A 186 7.83 15.27 -31.30
C ALA A 186 6.39 14.72 -31.19
N ILE A 187 6.20 13.61 -30.48
CA ILE A 187 4.89 13.00 -30.24
C ILE A 187 3.99 13.94 -29.43
N CYS A 188 4.52 14.54 -28.35
CA CYS A 188 3.77 15.48 -27.51
C CYS A 188 3.33 16.74 -28.28
N ILE A 189 4.20 17.30 -29.12
CA ILE A 189 3.87 18.45 -29.97
C ILE A 189 2.77 18.08 -30.96
N HIS A 190 2.83 16.89 -31.57
CA HIS A 190 1.82 16.42 -32.50
C HIS A 190 0.44 16.33 -31.82
N PHE A 191 0.33 15.69 -30.65
CA PHE A 191 -0.94 15.59 -29.92
C PHE A 191 -1.49 16.96 -29.49
N GLY A 192 -0.61 17.89 -29.08
CA GLY A 192 -1.01 19.25 -28.72
C GLY A 192 -1.65 20.01 -29.88
N ILE A 193 -1.05 19.93 -31.08
CA ILE A 193 -1.58 20.57 -32.30
C ILE A 193 -2.95 19.97 -32.67
N THR A 194 -3.10 18.65 -32.58
CA THR A 194 -4.36 17.97 -32.93
C THR A 194 -5.50 18.40 -32.00
N ARG A 195 -5.26 18.48 -30.68
CA ARG A 195 -6.27 18.97 -29.73
C ARG A 195 -6.61 20.45 -29.91
N TYR A 196 -5.62 21.27 -30.27
CA TYR A 196 -5.87 22.68 -30.54
C TYR A 196 -6.79 22.88 -31.76
N LYS A 197 -6.56 22.11 -32.85
CA LYS A 197 -7.43 22.13 -34.04
C LYS A 197 -8.87 21.74 -33.71
N GLN A 198 -9.07 20.66 -32.95
CA GLN A 198 -10.42 20.21 -32.54
C GLN A 198 -11.18 21.28 -31.76
N LYS A 199 -10.52 21.99 -30.82
CA LYS A 199 -11.17 23.08 -30.09
C LYS A 199 -11.59 24.24 -30.99
N LYS A 200 -10.79 24.57 -32.00
CA LYS A 200 -11.12 25.67 -32.94
C LYS A 200 -12.32 25.33 -33.81
N GLU A 201 -12.45 24.08 -34.26
CA GLU A 201 -13.60 23.62 -35.05
C GLU A 201 -14.90 23.67 -34.23
N VAL A 202 -14.85 23.26 -32.96
CA VAL A 202 -16.00 23.32 -32.05
C VAL A 202 -16.45 24.77 -31.84
N GLN A 203 -15.53 25.72 -31.62
CA GLN A 203 -15.86 27.14 -31.43
C GLN A 203 -16.47 27.78 -32.69
N ASN A 204 -15.97 27.43 -33.88
CA ASN A 204 -16.52 27.94 -35.14
C ASN A 204 -17.95 27.44 -35.42
N THR A 205 -18.30 26.25 -34.94
CA THR A 205 -19.68 25.72 -35.06
C THR A 205 -20.66 26.52 -34.20
N TYR A 206 -20.28 26.93 -33.00
CA TYR A 206 -21.13 27.74 -32.11
C TYR A 206 -21.41 29.16 -32.64
N HIS A 207 -20.58 29.71 -33.54
CA HIS A 207 -20.80 31.04 -34.11
C HIS A 207 -21.72 31.06 -35.34
N LYS A 208 -22.09 29.89 -35.87
CA LYS A 208 -22.96 29.75 -37.06
C LYS A 208 -24.40 29.36 -36.73
N MET A 209 -24.71 29.13 -35.46
CA MET A 209 -26.05 28.87 -34.93
C MET A 209 -26.58 30.14 -34.27
#